data_AF-A0A519T306-F1
#
_entry.id   AF-A0A519T306-F1
#
_cell.length_a   1.000
_cell.length_b   1.000
_cell.length_c   1.000
_cell.angle_alpha   90.00
_cell.angle_beta   90.00
_cell.angle_gamma   90.00
#
_symmetry.space_group_name_H-M   'P 1'
#
loop_
_entity.id
_entity.type
_entity.pdbx_description
1 polymer ?
#
loop_
_entity_poly.entity_id
_entity_poly.type
_entity_poly.pdbx_seq_one_letter_code
_entity_poly.pdbx_strand_id
1 'polypeptide(L)'
;MISFVILLAVLGLIGLISFAKINAFLAFLAVSLGVGLALGLAPTLLLAATTQGLGDTLGSVTGIIVLGAMLGKLVADSGAAQQITMVLTGSLGPQYIPWTLMMAGLLIGIPLFYNVGFILIIPLVFAVAYTHRLPAVYVGLPMLASLSVLHGFLPPHPAPTALVGQFHASLGLTFGYGLVVAIPAIILAGPLYARTLRGIVSVPLAG
;
A
#
# COMPACT_ATOMS: atom_id res chain seq x y z
N MET A 1 -4.79 -10.54 33.51
CA MET A 1 -6.06 -9.82 33.23
C MET A 1 -5.96 -8.97 31.97
N ILE A 2 -4.98 -8.07 31.87
CA ILE A 2 -4.77 -7.19 30.71
C ILE A 2 -4.60 -7.96 29.39
N SER A 3 -3.80 -9.04 29.36
CA SER A 3 -3.60 -9.86 28.15
C SER A 3 -4.89 -10.50 27.62
N PHE A 4 -5.84 -10.83 28.52
CA PHE A 4 -7.13 -11.39 28.14
C PHE A 4 -8.05 -10.32 27.52
N VAL A 5 -8.04 -9.11 28.08
CA VAL A 5 -8.76 -7.95 27.52
C VAL A 5 -8.23 -7.60 26.13
N ILE A 6 -6.91 -7.63 25.94
CA ILE A 6 -6.28 -7.38 24.63
C ILE A 6 -6.68 -8.46 23.61
N LEU A 7 -6.65 -9.73 24.00
CA LEU A 7 -7.07 -10.82 23.11
C LEU A 7 -8.52 -10.65 22.67
N LEU A 8 -9.42 -10.32 23.61
CA LEU A 8 -10.84 -10.10 23.34
C LEU A 8 -11.05 -8.85 22.46
N ALA A 9 -10.25 -7.81 22.65
CA ALA A 9 -10.25 -6.61 21.80
C ALA A 9 -9.85 -6.93 20.35
N VAL A 10 -8.79 -7.71 20.15
CA VAL A 10 -8.34 -8.12 18.81
C VAL A 10 -9.40 -8.99 18.13
N LEU A 11 -9.96 -9.97 18.83
CA LEU A 11 -11.04 -10.81 18.31
C LEU A 11 -12.29 -9.99 17.98
N GLY A 12 -12.66 -9.05 18.85
CA GLY A 12 -13.77 -8.14 18.64
C GLY A 12 -13.56 -7.25 17.42
N LEU A 13 -12.37 -6.69 17.25
CA LEU A 13 -12.00 -5.87 16.09
C LEU A 13 -12.10 -6.68 14.79
N ILE A 14 -11.50 -7.87 14.75
CA ILE A 14 -11.56 -8.77 13.59
C ILE A 14 -13.02 -9.16 13.30
N GLY A 15 -13.81 -9.42 14.34
CA GLY A 15 -15.23 -9.72 14.26
C GLY A 15 -16.06 -8.59 13.63
N LEU A 16 -15.87 -7.36 14.12
CA LEU A 16 -16.56 -6.17 13.64
C LEU A 16 -16.23 -5.88 12.16
N ILE A 17 -14.97 -6.03 11.78
CA ILE A 17 -14.54 -5.75 10.40
C ILE A 17 -14.97 -6.88 9.46
N SER A 18 -14.74 -8.14 9.84
CA SER A 18 -14.93 -9.29 8.93
C SER A 18 -16.38 -9.74 8.83
N PHE A 19 -17.12 -9.76 9.95
CA PHE A 19 -18.50 -10.26 9.98
C PHE A 19 -19.51 -9.12 9.93
N ALA A 20 -19.35 -8.09 10.77
CA ALA A 20 -20.28 -6.97 10.80
C ALA A 20 -20.03 -5.93 9.69
N LYS A 21 -18.92 -6.07 8.92
CA LYS A 21 -18.55 -5.20 7.80
C LYS A 21 -18.52 -3.71 8.16
N ILE A 22 -18.19 -3.40 9.42
CA ILE A 22 -18.07 -2.02 9.88
C ILE A 22 -16.75 -1.44 9.36
N ASN A 23 -16.76 -0.15 9.00
CA ASN A 23 -15.54 0.56 8.59
C ASN A 23 -14.44 0.42 9.66
N ALA A 24 -13.21 0.11 9.24
CA ALA A 24 -12.08 -0.09 10.14
C ALA A 24 -11.90 1.05 11.16
N PHE A 25 -12.10 2.31 10.75
CA PHE A 25 -12.02 3.45 11.66
C PHE A 25 -13.05 3.38 12.80
N LEU A 26 -14.32 3.12 12.47
CA LEU A 26 -15.40 2.98 13.45
C LEU A 26 -15.21 1.76 14.33
N ALA A 27 -14.74 0.65 13.77
CA ALA A 27 -14.44 -0.56 14.52
C ALA A 27 -13.30 -0.34 15.53
N PHE A 28 -12.21 0.32 15.12
CA PHE A 28 -11.11 0.69 16.02
C PHE A 28 -11.57 1.64 17.14
N LEU A 29 -12.39 2.64 16.81
CA LEU A 29 -12.95 3.57 17.79
C LEU A 29 -13.84 2.84 18.81
N ALA A 30 -14.75 1.99 18.35
CA ALA A 30 -15.65 1.23 19.23
C ALA A 30 -14.87 0.26 20.14
N VAL A 31 -13.89 -0.47 19.61
CA VAL A 31 -13.08 -1.42 20.37
C VAL A 31 -12.18 -0.71 21.37
N SER A 32 -11.53 0.39 20.99
CA SER A 32 -10.67 1.17 21.92
C SER A 32 -11.47 1.77 23.08
N LEU A 33 -12.66 2.31 22.82
CA LEU A 33 -13.57 2.78 23.86
C LEU A 33 -14.03 1.62 24.76
N GLY A 34 -14.41 0.48 24.18
CA GLY A 34 -14.81 -0.72 24.93
C GLY A 34 -13.71 -1.26 25.85
N VAL A 35 -12.46 -1.29 25.37
CA VAL A 35 -11.30 -1.68 26.18
C VAL A 35 -11.06 -0.69 27.31
N GLY A 36 -11.14 0.61 27.04
CA GLY A 36 -10.95 1.63 28.06
C GLY A 36 -11.98 1.55 29.19
N LEU A 37 -13.25 1.27 28.86
CA LEU A 37 -14.30 1.02 29.84
C LEU A 37 -14.06 -0.29 30.62
N ALA A 38 -13.64 -1.36 29.95
CA ALA A 38 -13.34 -2.64 30.59
C ALA A 38 -12.14 -2.56 31.56
N LEU A 39 -11.22 -1.63 31.34
CA LEU A 39 -10.09 -1.32 32.24
C LEU A 39 -10.47 -0.36 33.39
N GLY A 40 -11.72 0.11 33.45
CA GLY A 40 -12.21 0.95 34.54
C GLY A 40 -11.83 2.43 34.41
N LEU A 41 -11.49 2.92 33.22
CA LEU A 41 -11.18 4.34 33.02
C LEU A 41 -12.43 5.21 33.19
N ALA A 42 -12.27 6.35 33.86
CA ALA A 42 -13.33 7.35 33.95
C ALA A 42 -13.72 7.84 32.54
N PRO A 43 -15.02 8.06 32.25
CA PRO A 43 -15.46 8.47 30.91
C PRO A 43 -14.78 9.73 30.37
N THR A 44 -14.46 10.67 31.25
CA THR A 44 -13.75 11.92 30.90
C THR A 44 -12.31 11.66 30.47
N LEU A 45 -11.59 10.80 31.19
CA LEU A 45 -10.22 10.39 30.85
C LEU A 45 -10.19 9.55 29.57
N LEU A 46 -11.19 8.70 29.36
CA LEU A 46 -11.31 7.88 28.15
C LEU A 46 -11.43 8.73 26.89
N LEU A 47 -12.32 9.73 26.91
CA LEU A 47 -12.49 10.64 25.78
C LEU A 47 -11.22 11.44 25.53
N ALA A 48 -10.61 12.00 26.58
CA ALA A 48 -9.36 12.77 26.47
C ALA A 48 -8.21 11.92 25.89
N ALA A 49 -8.03 10.69 26.37
CA ALA A 49 -7.01 9.77 25.86
C ALA A 49 -7.25 9.39 24.39
N THR A 50 -8.51 9.17 24.01
CA THR A 50 -8.88 8.83 22.62
C THR A 50 -8.61 10.00 21.68
N THR A 51 -8.99 11.22 22.07
CA THR A 51 -8.74 12.42 21.26
C THR A 51 -7.26 12.75 21.18
N GLN A 52 -6.51 12.58 22.27
CA GLN A 52 -5.07 12.81 22.30
C GLN A 52 -4.33 11.81 21.41
N GLY A 53 -4.60 10.51 21.53
CA GLY A 53 -3.96 9.48 20.72
C GLY A 53 -4.26 9.62 19.22
N LEU A 54 -5.50 10.01 18.87
CA LEU A 54 -5.86 10.34 17.49
C LEU A 54 -5.11 11.58 17.00
N GLY A 55 -5.02 12.63 17.82
CA GLY A 55 -4.32 13.88 17.53
C GLY A 55 -2.81 13.68 17.31
N ASP A 56 -2.15 12.92 18.19
CA ASP A 56 -0.72 12.63 18.08
C ASP A 56 -0.41 11.83 16.82
N THR A 57 -1.24 10.83 16.51
CA THR A 57 -1.10 10.03 15.29
C THR A 57 -1.28 10.92 14.05
N LEU A 58 -2.40 11.65 13.95
CA LEU A 58 -2.66 12.54 12.82
C LEU A 58 -1.58 13.61 12.69
N GLY A 59 -1.15 14.24 13.78
CA GLY A 59 -0.11 15.26 13.78
C GLY A 59 1.20 14.77 13.15
N SER A 60 1.60 13.53 13.45
CA SER A 60 2.84 12.94 12.93
C SER A 60 2.82 12.64 11.42
N VAL A 61 1.65 12.31 10.84
CA VAL A 61 1.55 11.87 9.43
C VAL A 61 0.79 12.81 8.50
N THR A 62 0.06 13.81 9.01
CA THR A 62 -0.85 14.65 8.19
C THR A 62 -0.11 15.37 7.06
N GLY A 63 1.04 16.00 7.34
CA GLY A 63 1.79 16.73 6.31
C GLY A 63 2.23 15.82 5.17
N ILE A 64 2.69 14.61 5.50
CA ILE A 64 3.11 13.60 4.54
C ILE A 64 1.91 13.08 3.73
N ILE A 65 0.76 12.83 4.37
CA ILE A 65 -0.47 12.40 3.69
C ILE A 65 -0.92 13.46 2.68
N VAL A 66 -1.03 14.71 3.12
CA VAL A 66 -1.58 15.81 2.29
C VAL A 66 -0.66 16.09 1.12
N LEU A 67 0.64 16.33 1.38
CA LEU A 67 1.60 16.62 0.32
C LEU A 67 1.81 15.43 -0.60
N GLY A 68 1.89 14.22 -0.04
CA GLY A 68 1.99 12.98 -0.81
C GLY A 68 0.77 12.76 -1.71
N ALA A 69 -0.44 13.06 -1.22
CA ALA A 69 -1.67 12.88 -2.00
C ALA A 69 -1.76 13.88 -3.14
N MET A 70 -1.40 15.15 -2.88
CA MET A 70 -1.29 16.18 -3.91
C MET A 70 -0.27 15.79 -4.96
N LEU A 71 0.95 15.39 -4.55
CA LEU A 71 2.01 15.00 -5.48
C LEU A 71 1.62 13.75 -6.27
N GLY A 72 1.08 12.72 -5.62
CA GLY A 72 0.61 11.50 -6.30
C GLY A 72 -0.50 11.79 -7.31
N LYS A 73 -1.43 12.69 -7.00
CA LYS A 73 -2.49 13.12 -7.92
C LYS A 73 -1.92 13.92 -9.11
N LEU A 74 -0.97 14.82 -8.88
CA LEU A 74 -0.30 15.56 -9.95
C LEU A 74 0.49 14.62 -10.88
N VAL A 75 1.19 13.63 -10.34
CA VAL A 75 1.92 12.61 -11.14
C VAL A 75 0.93 11.76 -11.96
N ALA A 76 -0.22 11.41 -11.37
CA ALA A 76 -1.25 10.65 -12.07
C ALA A 76 -1.91 11.46 -13.21
N ASP A 77 -2.24 12.72 -12.94
CA ASP A 77 -2.98 13.59 -13.89
C ASP A 77 -2.09 14.17 -14.99
N SER A 78 -0.79 14.39 -14.71
CA SER A 78 0.17 14.89 -15.71
C SER A 78 0.55 13.86 -16.77
N GLY A 79 0.18 12.59 -16.60
CA GLY A 79 0.63 11.51 -17.49
C GLY A 79 2.08 11.08 -17.24
N ALA A 80 2.74 11.59 -16.20
CA ALA A 80 4.15 11.30 -15.92
C ALA A 80 4.39 9.81 -15.67
N ALA A 81 3.48 9.13 -14.98
CA ALA A 81 3.58 7.69 -14.73
C ALA A 81 3.54 6.85 -16.02
N GLN A 82 2.72 7.26 -17.00
CA GLN A 82 2.63 6.64 -18.31
C GLN A 82 3.92 6.88 -19.10
N GLN A 83 4.44 8.12 -19.06
CA GLN A 83 5.69 8.48 -19.73
C GLN A 83 6.89 7.69 -19.19
N ILE A 84 7.03 7.59 -17.86
CA ILE A 84 8.09 6.80 -17.20
C ILE A 84 8.05 5.35 -17.70
N THR A 85 6.85 4.77 -17.74
CA THR A 85 6.70 3.38 -18.17
C THR A 85 7.07 3.20 -19.64
N MET A 86 6.58 4.07 -20.53
CA MET A 86 6.89 4.01 -21.96
C MET A 86 8.39 4.13 -22.23
N VAL A 87 9.08 5.07 -21.59
CA VAL A 87 10.54 5.28 -21.73
C VAL A 87 11.32 4.06 -21.24
N LEU A 88 10.93 3.48 -20.10
CA LEU A 88 11.57 2.27 -19.59
C LEU A 88 11.34 1.07 -20.53
N THR A 89 10.13 0.91 -21.07
CA THR A 89 9.82 -0.19 -22.02
C THR A 89 10.58 -0.05 -23.34
N GLY A 90 10.77 1.18 -23.83
CA GLY A 90 11.53 1.44 -25.04
C GLY A 90 13.03 1.22 -24.89
N SER A 91 13.60 1.53 -23.72
CA SER A 91 15.06 1.47 -23.50
C SER A 91 15.56 0.06 -23.14
N LEU A 92 14.83 -0.70 -22.32
CA LEU A 92 15.22 -2.05 -21.89
C LEU A 92 14.85 -3.14 -22.92
N GLY A 93 13.99 -2.82 -23.88
CA GLY A 93 13.59 -3.71 -24.96
C GLY A 93 12.53 -4.77 -24.58
N PRO A 94 11.91 -5.42 -25.57
CA PRO A 94 10.73 -6.27 -25.38
C PRO A 94 11.00 -7.56 -24.59
N GLN A 95 12.25 -8.01 -24.52
CA GLN A 95 12.63 -9.23 -23.79
C GLN A 95 12.55 -9.07 -22.26
N TYR A 96 12.61 -7.83 -21.76
CA TYR A 96 12.69 -7.53 -20.33
C TYR A 96 11.43 -6.87 -19.76
N ILE A 97 10.31 -6.88 -20.48
CA ILE A 97 9.05 -6.21 -20.07
C ILE A 97 8.66 -6.44 -18.61
N PRO A 98 8.66 -7.68 -18.05
CA PRO A 98 8.32 -7.89 -16.64
C PRO A 98 9.25 -7.14 -15.68
N TRP A 99 10.54 -7.06 -15.98
CA TRP A 99 11.53 -6.33 -15.19
C TRP A 99 11.37 -4.83 -15.34
N THR A 100 11.11 -4.38 -16.55
CA THR A 100 10.83 -2.98 -16.84
C THR A 100 9.61 -2.49 -16.07
N LEU A 101 8.53 -3.26 -16.06
CA LEU A 101 7.30 -2.89 -15.37
C LEU A 101 7.42 -2.97 -13.86
N MET A 102 8.23 -3.90 -13.35
CA MET A 102 8.63 -3.91 -11.95
C MET A 102 9.36 -2.61 -11.58
N MET A 103 10.33 -2.18 -12.39
CA MET A 103 11.08 -0.94 -12.17
C MET A 103 10.18 0.30 -12.28
N ALA A 104 9.30 0.33 -13.28
CA ALA A 104 8.35 1.41 -13.46
C ALA A 104 7.41 1.50 -12.24
N GLY A 105 6.83 0.37 -11.81
CA GLY A 105 5.98 0.34 -10.62
C GLY A 105 6.72 0.68 -9.33
N LEU A 106 8.02 0.37 -9.23
CA LEU A 106 8.86 0.79 -8.10
C LEU A 106 9.01 2.33 -8.07
N LEU A 107 9.32 2.95 -9.20
CA LEU A 107 9.49 4.40 -9.30
C LEU A 107 8.18 5.15 -9.09
N ILE A 108 7.09 4.62 -9.66
CA ILE A 108 5.74 5.20 -9.61
C ILE A 108 5.12 4.98 -8.21
N GLY A 109 5.43 3.86 -7.55
CA GLY A 109 4.84 3.48 -6.27
C GLY A 109 5.37 4.26 -5.05
N ILE A 110 6.54 4.88 -5.15
CA ILE A 110 7.06 5.76 -4.08
C ILE A 110 6.15 7.00 -3.89
N PRO A 111 5.81 7.76 -4.94
CA PRO A 111 4.93 8.93 -4.81
C PRO A 111 3.43 8.62 -4.85
N LEU A 112 2.98 7.51 -5.47
CA LEU A 112 1.55 7.23 -5.59
C LEU A 112 1.01 6.34 -4.47
N PHE A 113 -0.16 6.72 -3.97
CA PHE A 113 -0.98 5.85 -3.13
C PHE A 113 -1.43 4.62 -3.90
N TYR A 114 -1.52 3.48 -3.21
CA TYR A 114 -1.90 2.20 -3.82
C TYR A 114 -3.19 2.28 -4.63
N ASN A 115 -4.25 2.89 -4.09
CA ASN A 115 -5.54 2.97 -4.79
C ASN A 115 -5.43 3.78 -6.10
N VAL A 116 -4.72 4.90 -6.09
CA VAL A 116 -4.54 5.76 -7.27
C VAL A 116 -3.61 5.08 -8.27
N GLY A 117 -2.49 4.54 -7.79
CA GLY A 117 -1.54 3.78 -8.61
C GLY A 117 -2.21 2.58 -9.26
N PHE A 118 -3.00 1.81 -8.52
CA PHE A 118 -3.69 0.61 -9.02
C PHE A 118 -4.63 0.94 -10.19
N ILE A 119 -5.41 2.01 -10.09
CA ILE A 119 -6.30 2.45 -11.17
C ILE A 119 -5.49 2.91 -12.39
N LEU A 120 -4.36 3.58 -12.18
CA LEU A 120 -3.51 4.09 -13.25
C LEU A 120 -2.76 2.98 -14.00
N ILE A 121 -2.31 1.94 -13.30
CA ILE A 121 -1.53 0.86 -13.92
C ILE A 121 -2.38 -0.08 -14.76
N ILE A 122 -3.68 -0.25 -14.47
CA ILE A 122 -4.57 -1.13 -15.24
C ILE A 122 -4.54 -0.81 -16.75
N PRO A 123 -4.85 0.41 -17.19
CA PRO A 123 -4.84 0.74 -18.62
C PRO A 123 -3.43 0.62 -19.22
N LEU A 124 -2.39 0.93 -18.45
CA LEU A 124 -1.01 0.84 -18.88
C LEU A 124 -0.55 -0.61 -19.10
N VAL A 125 -0.92 -1.51 -18.18
CA VAL A 125 -0.67 -2.96 -18.30
C VAL A 125 -1.35 -3.50 -19.54
N PHE A 126 -2.62 -3.13 -19.79
CA PHE A 126 -3.31 -3.53 -21.00
C PHE A 126 -2.63 -2.99 -22.25
N ALA A 127 -2.25 -1.70 -22.28
CA ALA A 127 -1.54 -1.12 -23.42
C ALA A 127 -0.27 -1.91 -23.75
N VAL A 128 0.58 -2.19 -22.76
CA VAL A 128 1.82 -2.96 -22.96
C VAL A 128 1.54 -4.40 -23.35
N ALA A 129 0.54 -5.05 -22.73
CA ALA A 129 0.13 -6.41 -23.06
C ALA A 129 -0.33 -6.54 -24.53
N TYR A 130 -1.13 -5.60 -25.02
CA TYR A 130 -1.59 -5.57 -26.41
C TYR A 130 -0.45 -5.28 -27.39
N THR A 131 0.38 -4.27 -27.12
CA THR A 131 1.50 -3.90 -27.99
C THR A 131 2.50 -5.03 -28.17
N HIS A 132 2.80 -5.77 -27.09
CA HIS A 132 3.79 -6.85 -27.11
C HIS A 132 3.19 -8.25 -27.23
N ARG A 133 1.86 -8.37 -27.38
CA ARG A 133 1.12 -9.64 -27.46
C ARG A 133 1.44 -10.61 -26.31
N LEU A 134 1.55 -10.07 -25.10
CA LEU A 134 1.82 -10.83 -23.88
C LEU A 134 0.54 -10.92 -23.02
N PRO A 135 0.36 -11.98 -22.22
CA PRO A 135 -0.77 -12.07 -21.31
C PRO A 135 -0.78 -10.91 -20.31
N ALA A 136 -1.94 -10.28 -20.08
CA ALA A 136 -2.05 -9.12 -19.20
C ALA A 136 -1.61 -9.42 -17.76
N VAL A 137 -1.91 -10.63 -17.25
CA VAL A 137 -1.47 -11.08 -15.92
C VAL A 137 0.06 -11.17 -15.84
N TYR A 138 0.71 -11.70 -16.88
CA TYR A 138 2.17 -11.82 -16.93
C TYR A 138 2.88 -10.45 -16.90
N VAL A 139 2.24 -9.45 -17.49
CA VAL A 139 2.74 -8.07 -17.61
C VAL A 139 2.41 -7.23 -16.38
N GLY A 140 1.19 -7.35 -15.85
CA GLY A 140 0.70 -6.53 -14.75
C GLY A 140 1.15 -6.96 -13.38
N LEU A 141 1.39 -8.26 -13.17
CA LEU A 141 1.72 -8.79 -11.86
C LEU A 141 3.05 -8.25 -11.29
N PRO A 142 4.14 -8.10 -12.07
CA PRO A 142 5.36 -7.43 -11.61
C PRO A 142 5.14 -5.97 -11.17
N MET A 143 4.32 -5.22 -11.91
CA MET A 143 4.00 -3.83 -11.58
C MET A 143 3.15 -3.74 -10.31
N LEU A 144 2.13 -4.60 -10.20
CA LEU A 144 1.26 -4.71 -9.01
C LEU A 144 2.04 -5.11 -7.76
N ALA A 145 2.94 -6.09 -7.88
CA ALA A 145 3.79 -6.52 -6.79
C ALA A 145 4.66 -5.38 -6.27
N SER A 146 5.29 -4.61 -7.18
CA SER A 146 6.09 -3.45 -6.79
C SER A 146 5.27 -2.37 -6.08
N LEU A 147 4.08 -2.03 -6.60
CA LEU A 147 3.18 -1.05 -5.99
C LEU A 147 2.70 -1.50 -4.60
N SER A 148 2.36 -2.79 -4.46
CA SER A 148 1.85 -3.36 -3.21
C SER A 148 2.90 -3.41 -2.11
N VAL A 149 4.10 -3.91 -2.43
CA VAL A 149 5.19 -4.01 -1.45
C VAL A 149 5.63 -2.62 -0.98
N LEU A 150 5.75 -1.65 -1.89
CA LEU A 150 6.13 -0.29 -1.52
C LEU A 150 5.11 0.39 -0.59
N HIS A 151 3.82 0.22 -0.88
CA HIS A 151 2.73 0.74 -0.05
C HIS A 151 2.79 0.24 1.40
N GLY A 152 3.19 -1.03 1.58
CA GLY A 152 3.22 -1.67 2.90
C GLY A 152 4.54 -1.52 3.64
N PHE A 153 5.67 -1.47 2.95
CA PHE A 153 6.99 -1.61 3.58
C PHE A 153 7.76 -0.29 3.74
N LEU A 154 7.49 0.71 2.91
CA LEU A 154 8.29 1.93 2.89
C LEU A 154 7.54 3.15 3.46
N PRO A 155 8.14 3.88 4.42
CA PRO A 155 7.84 5.29 4.61
C PRO A 155 8.13 6.04 3.30
N PRO A 156 7.42 7.11 2.90
CA PRO A 156 6.53 7.95 3.69
C PRO A 156 5.07 7.45 3.76
N HIS A 157 4.76 6.24 3.31
CA HIS A 157 3.37 5.77 3.30
C HIS A 157 2.75 5.82 4.73
N PRO A 158 1.50 6.28 4.91
CA PRO A 158 1.01 6.67 6.25
C PRO A 158 1.08 5.59 7.32
N ALA A 159 0.83 4.33 6.95
CA ALA A 159 0.89 3.21 7.89
C ALA A 159 2.33 2.95 8.39
N PRO A 160 3.34 2.73 7.51
CA PRO A 160 4.75 2.68 7.93
C PRO A 160 5.22 3.93 8.69
N THR A 161 4.85 5.11 8.24
CA THR A 161 5.29 6.37 8.87
C THR A 161 4.71 6.54 10.27
N ALA A 162 3.45 6.16 10.50
CA ALA A 162 2.85 6.17 11.84
C ALA A 162 3.61 5.23 12.79
N LEU A 163 4.01 4.04 12.32
CA LEU A 163 4.81 3.10 13.12
C LEU A 163 6.18 3.67 13.45
N VAL A 164 6.86 4.32 12.50
CA VAL A 164 8.14 5.00 12.76
C VAL A 164 8.01 6.03 13.89
N GLY A 165 6.93 6.82 13.87
CA GLY A 165 6.63 7.78 14.93
C GLY A 165 6.37 7.11 16.29
N GLN A 166 5.58 6.04 16.32
CA GLN A 166 5.23 5.31 17.55
C GLN A 166 6.41 4.58 18.19
N PHE A 167 7.30 4.00 17.38
CA PHE A 167 8.48 3.28 17.86
C PHE A 167 9.71 4.19 18.06
N HIS A 168 9.57 5.51 17.86
CA HIS A 168 10.68 6.47 17.87
C HIS A 168 11.86 6.05 16.98
N ALA A 169 11.55 5.39 15.87
CA ALA A 169 12.56 4.94 14.91
C ALA A 169 12.98 6.09 13.99
N SER A 170 14.14 5.99 13.35
CA SER A 170 14.56 6.98 12.36
C SER A 170 13.95 6.68 10.99
N LEU A 171 13.29 7.68 10.40
CA LEU A 171 12.63 7.56 9.10
C LEU A 171 13.59 7.06 8.00
N GLY A 172 14.82 7.60 7.99
CA GLY A 172 15.83 7.26 6.99
C GLY A 172 16.34 5.81 7.09
N LEU A 173 16.58 5.29 8.31
CA LEU A 173 17.01 3.90 8.46
C LEU A 173 15.87 2.93 8.14
N THR A 174 14.64 3.25 8.57
CA THR A 174 13.47 2.43 8.24
C THR A 174 13.22 2.42 6.73
N PHE A 175 13.40 3.55 6.03
CA PHE A 175 13.36 3.60 4.57
C PHE A 175 14.43 2.71 3.95
N GLY A 176 15.68 2.82 4.40
CA GLY A 176 16.79 2.02 3.89
C GLY A 176 16.57 0.52 4.08
N TYR A 177 16.24 0.07 5.29
CA TYR A 177 15.94 -1.32 5.57
C TYR A 177 14.67 -1.80 4.83
N GLY A 178 13.64 -0.95 4.76
CA GLY A 178 12.43 -1.22 4.00
C GLY A 178 12.73 -1.48 2.52
N LEU A 179 13.61 -0.69 1.90
CA LEU A 179 14.02 -0.89 0.52
C LEU A 179 14.84 -2.18 0.34
N VAL A 180 15.76 -2.48 1.25
CA VAL A 180 16.56 -3.72 1.24
C VAL A 180 15.68 -4.96 1.32
N VAL A 181 14.58 -4.92 2.07
CA VAL A 181 13.61 -6.02 2.17
C VAL A 181 12.59 -6.00 1.03
N ALA A 182 12.20 -4.83 0.54
CA ALA A 182 11.23 -4.68 -0.54
C ALA A 182 11.77 -5.20 -1.87
N ILE A 183 13.01 -4.89 -2.24
CA ILE A 183 13.60 -5.35 -3.50
C ILE A 183 13.51 -6.87 -3.68
N PRO A 184 13.99 -7.72 -2.75
CA PRO A 184 13.87 -9.17 -2.90
C PRO A 184 12.41 -9.64 -2.87
N ALA A 185 11.56 -9.04 -2.04
CA ALA A 185 10.13 -9.37 -2.02
C ALA A 185 9.46 -9.09 -3.38
N ILE A 186 9.76 -7.95 -4.00
CA ILE A 186 9.23 -7.56 -5.31
C ILE A 186 9.77 -8.47 -6.41
N ILE A 187 11.06 -8.82 -6.38
CA ILE A 187 11.66 -9.72 -7.38
C ILE A 187 10.99 -11.10 -7.33
N LEU A 188 10.81 -11.64 -6.13
CA LEU A 188 10.18 -12.96 -5.92
C LEU A 188 8.69 -12.92 -6.30
N ALA A 189 7.93 -11.97 -5.78
CA ALA A 189 6.49 -11.87 -5.99
C ALA A 189 6.10 -11.33 -7.38
N GLY A 190 7.00 -10.60 -8.04
CA GLY A 190 6.77 -9.95 -9.33
C GLY A 190 7.27 -10.80 -10.50
N PRO A 191 8.45 -10.50 -11.07
CA PRO A 191 8.90 -11.14 -12.31
C PRO A 191 9.20 -12.64 -12.18
N LEU A 192 9.62 -13.15 -11.02
CA LEU A 192 9.81 -14.60 -10.83
C LEU A 192 8.48 -15.34 -10.80
N TYR A 193 7.54 -14.89 -9.98
CA TYR A 193 6.22 -15.51 -9.89
C TYR A 193 5.39 -15.32 -11.17
N ALA A 194 5.52 -14.17 -11.85
CA ALA A 194 4.86 -13.98 -13.14
C ALA A 194 5.26 -15.05 -14.18
N ARG A 195 6.51 -15.56 -14.15
CA ARG A 195 6.95 -16.63 -15.07
C ARG A 195 6.14 -17.91 -14.96
N THR A 196 5.66 -18.27 -13.76
CA THR A 196 4.83 -19.47 -13.56
C THR A 196 3.40 -19.28 -14.08
N LEU A 197 2.98 -18.03 -14.31
CA LEU A 197 1.61 -17.67 -14.71
C LEU A 197 1.47 -17.37 -16.21
N ARG A 198 2.52 -17.63 -17.02
CA ARG A 198 2.48 -17.46 -18.49
C ARG A 198 1.35 -18.22 -19.18
N GLY A 199 0.86 -19.30 -18.59
CA GLY A 199 -0.22 -20.12 -19.14
C GLY A 199 -1.63 -19.54 -18.95
N ILE A 200 -1.79 -18.47 -18.17
CA ILE A 200 -3.11 -17.87 -17.93
C ILE A 200 -3.43 -16.90 -19.07
N VAL A 201 -4.21 -17.38 -20.05
CA VAL A 201 -4.73 -16.55 -21.13
C VAL A 201 -5.89 -15.70 -20.58
N SER A 202 -5.58 -14.47 -20.20
CA SER A 202 -6.60 -13.47 -19.85
C SER A 202 -7.18 -12.88 -21.15
N VAL A 203 -8.32 -13.41 -21.60
CA VAL A 203 -9.09 -12.78 -22.67
C VAL A 203 -9.86 -11.61 -22.04
N PRO A 204 -9.62 -10.36 -22.44
CA PRO A 204 -10.41 -9.24 -21.96
C PRO A 204 -11.86 -9.45 -22.41
N LEU A 205 -12.82 -9.25 -21.50
CA LEU A 205 -14.24 -9.32 -21.81
C LEU A 205 -14.52 -8.38 -22.98
N ALA A 206 -15.01 -8.94 -24.09
CA ALA A 206 -15.44 -8.14 -25.24
C ALA A 206 -16.60 -7.25 -24.77
N GLY A 207 -16.33 -5.96 -24.63
CA GLY A 207 -17.34 -4.92 -24.52
C GLY A 207 -17.90 -4.59 -25.89
#